data_AF-A0A920L5F0-F1
#
_entry.id   AF-A0A920L5F0-F1
#
_cell.length_a   1.000
_cell.length_b   1.000
_cell.length_c   1.000
_cell.angle_alpha   90.00
_cell.angle_beta   90.00
_cell.angle_gamma   90.00
#
_symmetry.space_group_name_H-M   'P 1'
#
loop_
_entity.id
_entity.type
_entity.pdbx_description
1 polymer ?
#
loop_
_entity_poly.entity_id
_entity_poly.type
_entity_poly.pdbx_seq_one_letter_code
_entity_poly.pdbx_strand_id
1 'polypeptide(L)'
;MIEKLKSLGCRVSLFMDPDPSQIERIPALGADRIELYTESYARAHERGEFDAVLAQFQEAAAAATASGLGINAGHDLNLNNLRDFRIPNLLEVSIGHAFTIDALRWGIPDTVRRYLETLSAL
;
A
#
# COMPACT_ATOMS: atom_id res chain seq x y z
N MET A 1 22.37 2.47 -3.05
CA MET A 1 21.53 3.08 -1.99
C MET A 1 20.95 2.03 -1.07
N ILE A 2 20.24 1.02 -1.57
CA ILE A 2 19.62 -0.05 -0.75
C ILE A 2 20.63 -0.72 0.18
N GLU A 3 21.76 -1.21 -0.34
CA GLU A 3 22.82 -1.82 0.46
C GLU A 3 23.31 -0.92 1.60
N LYS A 4 23.47 0.39 1.33
CA LYS A 4 23.91 1.38 2.32
C LYS A 4 22.87 1.62 3.43
N LEU A 5 21.58 1.51 3.13
CA LEU A 5 20.52 1.58 4.15
C LEU A 5 20.48 0.28 4.97
N LYS A 6 20.65 -0.87 4.31
CA LYS A 6 20.68 -2.17 4.99
C LYS A 6 21.89 -2.34 5.90
N SER A 7 23.05 -1.79 5.54
CA SER A 7 24.22 -1.79 6.43
C SER A 7 24.02 -0.95 7.71
N LEU A 8 23.01 -0.08 7.73
CA LEU A 8 22.56 0.66 8.92
C LEU A 8 21.45 -0.05 9.70
N GLY A 9 21.05 -1.27 9.29
CA GLY A 9 19.96 -2.01 9.91
C GLY A 9 18.56 -1.55 9.50
N CYS A 10 18.43 -0.72 8.46
CA CYS A 10 17.12 -0.28 7.98
C CYS A 10 16.43 -1.37 7.16
N ARG A 11 15.13 -1.58 7.41
CA ARG A 11 14.23 -2.23 6.46
C ARG A 11 14.00 -1.28 5.28
N VAL A 12 14.11 -1.78 4.06
CA VAL A 12 13.95 -0.99 2.83
C VAL A 12 12.68 -1.41 2.09
N SER A 13 11.82 -0.43 1.83
CA SER A 13 10.64 -0.55 0.97
C SER A 13 10.83 0.31 -0.28
N LEU A 14 10.41 -0.18 -1.45
CA LEU A 14 10.45 0.58 -2.70
C LEU A 14 9.05 1.01 -3.12
N PHE A 15 8.83 2.31 -3.26
CA PHE A 15 7.58 2.88 -3.76
C PHE A 15 7.52 2.78 -5.29
N MET A 16 6.51 2.10 -5.83
CA MET A 16 6.45 1.78 -7.25
C MET A 16 5.03 1.49 -7.76
N ASP A 17 4.87 1.54 -9.08
CA ASP A 17 3.63 1.16 -9.77
C ASP A 17 3.30 -0.34 -9.60
N PRO A 18 2.02 -0.74 -9.71
CA PRO A 18 1.59 -2.13 -9.67
C PRO A 18 1.90 -2.86 -11.00
N ASP A 19 3.19 -3.00 -11.31
CA ASP A 19 3.69 -3.72 -12.49
C ASP A 19 4.43 -5.01 -12.05
N PRO A 20 3.82 -6.20 -12.24
CA PRO A 20 4.44 -7.47 -11.88
C PRO A 20 5.85 -7.67 -12.44
N SER A 21 6.10 -7.21 -13.68
CA SER A 21 7.39 -7.41 -14.35
C SER A 21 8.53 -6.62 -13.71
N GLN A 22 8.21 -5.49 -13.07
CA GLN A 22 9.17 -4.71 -12.30
C GLN A 22 9.38 -5.32 -10.92
N ILE A 23 8.30 -5.79 -10.28
CA ILE A 23 8.32 -6.36 -8.93
C ILE A 23 9.24 -7.59 -8.85
N GLU A 24 9.18 -8.48 -9.83
CA GLU A 24 10.01 -9.69 -9.89
C GLU A 24 11.52 -9.41 -9.88
N ARG A 25 11.93 -8.19 -10.26
CA ARG A 25 13.34 -7.78 -10.29
C ARG A 25 13.84 -7.23 -8.96
N ILE A 26 12.94 -6.85 -8.06
CA ILE A 26 13.26 -6.18 -6.80
C ILE A 26 14.08 -7.04 -5.82
N PRO A 27 13.87 -8.37 -5.68
CA PRO A 27 14.65 -9.17 -4.75
C PRO A 27 16.16 -9.13 -5.04
N ALA A 28 16.55 -9.04 -6.32
CA ALA A 28 17.96 -8.94 -6.73
C ALA A 28 18.63 -7.63 -6.26
N LEU A 29 17.83 -6.60 -5.94
CA LEU A 29 18.32 -5.34 -5.38
C LEU A 29 18.45 -5.39 -3.85
N GLY A 30 17.91 -6.43 -3.21
CA GLY A 30 17.98 -6.66 -1.77
C GLY A 30 16.94 -5.90 -0.93
N ALA A 31 15.90 -5.32 -1.54
CA ALA A 31 14.82 -4.69 -0.79
C ALA A 31 13.97 -5.72 -0.03
N ASP A 32 13.34 -5.28 1.07
CA ASP A 32 12.55 -6.16 1.93
C ASP A 32 11.05 -6.10 1.58
N ARG A 33 10.59 -4.95 1.08
CA ARG A 33 9.20 -4.70 0.70
C ARG A 33 9.08 -3.85 -0.55
N ILE A 34 7.87 -3.84 -1.11
CA ILE A 34 7.39 -2.81 -2.03
C ILE A 34 6.26 -2.02 -1.38
N GLU A 35 6.06 -0.78 -1.80
CA GLU A 35 4.89 0.02 -1.50
C GLU A 35 4.19 0.38 -2.81
N LEU A 36 2.99 -0.17 -3.00
CA LEU A 36 2.23 0.01 -4.23
C LEU A 36 1.68 1.44 -4.32
N TYR A 37 1.94 2.09 -5.46
CA TYR A 37 1.42 3.43 -5.75
C TYR A 37 -0.07 3.39 -6.10
N THR A 38 -0.92 3.79 -5.16
CA THR A 38 -2.38 3.59 -5.22
C THR A 38 -3.19 4.74 -5.83
N GLU A 39 -2.58 5.76 -6.45
CA GLU A 39 -3.32 6.88 -7.06
C GLU A 39 -4.31 6.39 -8.14
N SER A 40 -3.88 5.48 -9.03
CA SER A 40 -4.73 4.95 -10.10
C SER A 40 -5.97 4.25 -9.55
N TYR A 41 -5.80 3.50 -8.45
CA TYR A 41 -6.90 2.88 -7.71
C TYR A 41 -7.81 3.93 -7.08
N ALA A 42 -7.26 4.91 -6.36
CA ALA A 42 -8.06 5.95 -5.70
C ALA A 42 -8.92 6.72 -6.69
N ARG A 43 -8.37 7.12 -7.84
CA ARG A 43 -9.11 7.80 -8.92
C ARG A 43 -10.19 6.91 -9.54
N ALA A 44 -9.92 5.62 -9.71
CA ALA A 44 -10.92 4.68 -10.24
C ALA A 44 -12.06 4.44 -9.23
N HIS A 45 -11.73 4.41 -7.94
CA HIS A 45 -12.70 4.29 -6.85
C HIS A 45 -13.65 5.48 -6.79
N GLU A 46 -13.13 6.70 -6.95
CA GLU A 46 -13.96 7.92 -7.05
C GLU A 46 -14.97 7.89 -8.19
N ARG A 47 -14.67 7.17 -9.29
CA ARG A 47 -15.59 6.97 -10.41
C ARG A 47 -16.53 5.78 -10.24
N GLY A 48 -16.32 4.94 -9.23
CA GLY A 48 -17.07 3.69 -9.03
C GLY A 48 -16.66 2.56 -9.99
N GLU A 49 -15.49 2.63 -10.61
CA GLU A 49 -15.02 1.73 -11.66
C GLU A 49 -13.68 1.06 -11.29
N PHE A 50 -13.51 0.70 -10.02
CA PHE A 50 -12.21 0.30 -9.48
C PHE A 50 -11.86 -1.18 -9.65
N ASP A 51 -12.82 -2.06 -9.97
CA ASP A 51 -12.61 -3.52 -9.98
C ASP A 51 -11.44 -3.95 -10.88
N ALA A 52 -11.38 -3.42 -12.11
CA ALA A 52 -10.31 -3.74 -13.06
C ALA A 52 -8.94 -3.23 -12.58
N VAL A 53 -8.92 -2.06 -11.95
CA VAL A 53 -7.68 -1.49 -11.39
C VAL A 53 -7.26 -2.31 -10.17
N LEU A 54 -8.18 -2.65 -9.27
CA LEU A 54 -7.92 -3.48 -8.10
C LEU A 54 -7.31 -4.85 -8.50
N ALA A 55 -7.81 -5.47 -9.56
CA ALA A 55 -7.25 -6.72 -10.09
C ALA A 55 -5.76 -6.57 -10.46
N GLN A 56 -5.35 -5.45 -11.06
CA GLN A 56 -3.95 -5.17 -11.35
C GLN A 56 -3.10 -5.09 -10.06
N PHE A 57 -3.61 -4.46 -9.00
CA PHE A 57 -2.92 -4.44 -7.70
C PHE A 57 -2.83 -5.84 -7.06
N GLN A 58 -3.84 -6.69 -7.26
CA GLN A 58 -3.82 -8.07 -6.79
C GLN A 58 -2.79 -8.92 -7.55
N GLU A 59 -2.63 -8.72 -8.86
CA GLU A 59 -1.57 -9.36 -9.65
C GLU A 59 -0.18 -8.92 -9.18
N ALA A 60 0.01 -7.62 -8.95
CA ALA A 60 1.24 -7.07 -8.40
C ALA A 60 1.56 -7.66 -7.01
N ALA A 61 0.56 -7.79 -6.14
CA ALA A 61 0.70 -8.42 -4.82
C ALA A 61 1.04 -9.92 -4.91
N ALA A 62 0.47 -10.64 -5.87
CA ALA A 62 0.82 -12.03 -6.13
C ALA A 62 2.30 -12.16 -6.55
N ALA A 63 2.77 -11.31 -7.47
CA ALA A 63 4.16 -11.29 -7.91
C ALA A 63 5.12 -10.95 -6.76
N ALA A 64 4.76 -9.98 -5.91
CA ALA A 64 5.55 -9.61 -4.73
C ALA A 64 5.65 -10.77 -3.73
N THR A 65 4.52 -11.41 -3.44
CA THR A 65 4.47 -12.59 -2.55
C THR A 65 5.33 -13.73 -3.10
N ALA A 66 5.19 -14.05 -4.39
CA ALA A 66 5.98 -15.10 -5.04
C ALA A 66 7.49 -14.79 -5.04
N SER A 67 7.83 -13.51 -5.05
CA SER A 67 9.20 -12.99 -4.97
C SER A 67 9.75 -12.90 -3.54
N GLY A 68 8.94 -13.25 -2.52
CA GLY A 68 9.33 -13.19 -1.11
C GLY A 68 9.37 -11.77 -0.52
N LEU A 69 8.72 -10.80 -1.17
CA LEU A 69 8.67 -9.40 -0.72
C LEU A 69 7.44 -9.17 0.16
N GLY A 70 7.60 -8.35 1.20
CA GLY A 70 6.45 -7.80 1.92
C GLY A 70 5.76 -6.69 1.12
N ILE A 71 4.47 -6.50 1.36
CA ILE A 71 3.64 -5.57 0.57
C ILE A 71 3.11 -4.47 1.48
N ASN A 72 3.39 -3.22 1.09
CA ASN A 72 2.79 -2.01 1.64
C ASN A 72 1.93 -1.33 0.55
N ALA A 73 1.06 -0.40 0.95
CA ALA A 73 0.34 0.53 0.06
C ALA A 73 0.07 1.85 0.79
N GLY A 74 -0.65 2.82 0.20
CA GLY A 74 -1.13 3.96 1.01
C GLY A 74 -1.46 5.26 0.29
N HIS A 75 -0.83 5.53 -0.85
CA HIS A 75 -1.02 6.80 -1.57
C HIS A 75 -2.50 7.03 -1.95
N ASP A 76 -3.06 8.16 -1.55
CA ASP A 76 -4.48 8.52 -1.74
C ASP A 76 -5.52 7.51 -1.20
N LEU A 77 -5.10 6.59 -0.33
CA LEU A 77 -6.03 5.78 0.44
C LEU A 77 -6.67 6.63 1.56
N ASN A 78 -7.94 6.38 1.82
CA ASN A 78 -8.76 7.03 2.83
C ASN A 78 -9.82 6.05 3.36
N LEU A 79 -10.62 6.43 4.37
CA LEU A 79 -11.62 5.53 4.96
C LEU A 79 -12.69 5.01 3.97
N ASN A 80 -12.94 5.71 2.87
CA ASN A 80 -13.94 5.29 1.88
C ASN A 80 -13.37 4.21 0.95
N ASN A 81 -12.21 4.45 0.35
CA ASN A 81 -11.64 3.54 -0.65
C ASN A 81 -10.84 2.39 -0.01
N LEU A 82 -10.26 2.58 1.18
CA LEU A 82 -9.48 1.54 1.86
C LEU A 82 -10.31 0.28 2.12
N ARG A 83 -11.62 0.44 2.36
CA ARG A 83 -12.57 -0.65 2.59
C ARG A 83 -12.65 -1.66 1.44
N ASP A 84 -12.41 -1.20 0.22
CA ASP A 84 -12.51 -2.01 -0.99
C ASP A 84 -11.13 -2.42 -1.52
N PHE A 85 -10.04 -1.93 -0.93
CA PHE A 85 -8.67 -2.24 -1.35
C PHE A 85 -8.20 -3.60 -0.80
N ARG A 86 -8.87 -4.68 -1.26
CA ARG A 86 -8.63 -6.06 -0.84
C ARG A 86 -7.42 -6.66 -1.53
N ILE A 87 -6.25 -6.45 -0.93
CA ILE A 87 -4.97 -6.96 -1.41
C ILE A 87 -4.45 -8.08 -0.51
N PRO A 88 -4.18 -9.28 -1.05
CA PRO A 88 -3.65 -10.38 -0.25
C PRO A 88 -2.25 -10.06 0.29
N ASN A 89 -1.97 -10.52 1.51
CA ASN A 89 -0.66 -10.37 2.17
C ASN A 89 -0.20 -8.90 2.37
N LEU A 90 -1.12 -7.93 2.34
CA LEU A 90 -0.84 -6.55 2.68
C LEU A 90 -0.41 -6.44 4.15
N LEU A 91 0.78 -5.89 4.39
CA LEU A 91 1.38 -5.81 5.73
C LEU A 91 1.18 -4.45 6.39
N GLU A 92 1.02 -3.39 5.61
CA GLU A 92 1.01 -2.01 6.10
C GLU A 92 0.35 -1.07 5.09
N VAL A 93 -0.34 -0.03 5.57
CA VAL A 93 -0.76 1.10 4.74
C VAL A 93 -0.23 2.42 5.31
N SER A 94 0.36 3.24 4.45
CA SER A 94 0.97 4.53 4.77
C SER A 94 0.04 5.67 4.35
N ILE A 95 -0.82 6.16 5.24
CA ILE A 95 -1.84 7.18 4.93
C ILE A 95 -1.48 8.51 5.61
N GLY A 96 -1.28 9.56 4.81
CA GLY A 96 -0.87 10.89 5.28
C GLY A 96 -1.96 11.96 5.19
N HIS A 97 -2.28 12.40 3.96
CA HIS A 97 -3.17 13.55 3.73
C HIS A 97 -4.59 13.31 4.26
N ALA A 98 -5.21 12.19 3.88
CA ALA A 98 -6.56 11.83 4.34
C ALA A 98 -6.63 11.67 5.86
N PHE A 99 -5.63 10.99 6.45
CA PHE A 99 -5.51 10.87 7.91
C PHE A 99 -5.45 12.25 8.59
N THR A 100 -4.67 13.18 8.05
CA THR A 100 -4.55 14.54 8.61
C THR A 100 -5.89 15.27 8.56
N ILE A 101 -6.62 15.20 7.45
CA ILE A 101 -7.96 15.79 7.31
C ILE A 101 -8.93 15.19 8.34
N ASP A 102 -8.96 13.87 8.48
CA ASP A 102 -9.83 13.19 9.43
C ASP A 102 -9.46 13.52 10.88
N ALA A 103 -8.17 13.59 11.20
CA ALA A 103 -7.68 14.00 12.51
C ALA A 103 -8.04 15.44 12.88
N LEU A 104 -8.11 16.36 11.91
CA LEU A 104 -8.64 17.72 12.15
C LEU A 104 -10.14 17.72 12.48
N ARG A 105 -10.89 16.72 12.01
CA ARG A 105 -12.34 16.60 12.24
C ARG A 105 -12.70 15.87 13.53
N TRP A 106 -11.97 14.81 13.86
CA TRP A 106 -12.32 13.88 14.94
C TRP A 106 -11.25 13.77 16.03
N GLY A 107 -10.07 14.37 15.84
CA GLY A 107 -8.92 14.17 16.71
C GLY A 107 -8.13 12.90 16.37
N ILE A 108 -6.83 12.90 16.68
CA ILE A 108 -5.91 11.79 16.37
C ILE A 108 -6.41 10.44 16.91
N PRO A 109 -6.83 10.30 18.19
CA PRO A 109 -7.21 8.99 18.73
C PRO A 109 -8.38 8.34 17.99
N ASP A 110 -9.43 9.12 17.69
CA ASP A 110 -10.61 8.61 16.98
C ASP A 110 -10.31 8.30 15.51
N THR A 111 -9.46 9.11 14.87
CA THR A 111 -9.02 8.83 13.50
C THR A 111 -8.22 7.54 13.43
N VAL A 112 -7.22 7.34 14.30
CA VAL A 112 -6.45 6.08 14.37
C VAL A 112 -7.37 4.88 14.54
N ARG A 113 -8.33 4.96 15.48
CA ARG A 113 -9.29 3.88 15.72
C ARG A 113 -10.09 3.53 14.45
N ARG A 114 -10.61 4.52 13.73
CA ARG A 114 -11.40 4.30 12.50
C ARG A 114 -10.59 3.63 11.38
N TYR A 115 -9.34 4.03 11.18
CA TYR A 115 -8.47 3.40 10.19
C TYR A 115 -8.11 1.96 10.59
N LEU A 116 -7.81 1.71 11.87
CA LEU A 116 -7.54 0.35 12.37
C LEU A 116 -8.77 -0.57 12.28
N GLU A 117 -9.98 -0.06 12.60
CA GLU A 117 -11.24 -0.78 12.42
C GLU A 117 -11.46 -1.15 10.94
N THR A 118 -11.17 -0.21 10.03
CA THR A 118 -11.28 -0.46 8.59
C THR A 118 -10.31 -1.54 8.13
N LEU A 119 -9.04 -1.47 8.55
CA LEU A 119 -8.00 -2.46 8.24
C LEU A 119 -8.29 -3.84 8.81
N SER A 120 -8.84 -3.91 10.03
CA SER A 120 -9.17 -5.19 10.68
C SER A 120 -10.34 -5.91 10.00
N ALA A 121 -11.12 -5.18 9.20
CA ALA A 121 -12.20 -5.73 8.39
C ALA A 121 -11.74 -6.13 6.98
N LEU A 122 -10.45 -5.98 6.63
CA LEU A 122 -9.88 -6.26 5.31
C LEU A 122 -9.61 -7.75 5.05
#